data_AF-T1L3Z8-F1
#
_entry.id   AF-T1L3Z8-F1
#
_cell.length_a   1.000
_cell.length_b   1.000
_cell.length_c   1.000
_cell.angle_alpha   90.00
_cell.angle_beta   90.00
_cell.angle_gamma   90.00
#
_symmetry.space_group_name_H-M   'P 1'
#
loop_
_entity.id
_entity.type
_entity.pdbx_description
1 polymer ?
#
loop_
_entity_poly.entity_id
_entity_poly.type
_entity_poly.pdbx_seq_one_letter_code
_entity_poly.pdbx_strand_id
1 'polypeptide(L)'
;MARYRSYCACTPQLILSRWRSYRCLDTPANFYHHLRTNIFRLNSTWSSSFVVKDTVFDHCGVTYWMHYMSFNYGDTKLVEYGIGKNKGWSRDTCAFRLFLLFEREFPEFLMPPYLIGFPNIRGHCYLIAAVLPLLHSYPFIWRLTESFGRASRESNLGIIESAPPRRGKTESTYYWTRIIYQLYLQYYKVSSTARLLQVNGPILAKRMELAPIVFPQYDANYQLDLDLDRALVNGVCASLRDFCTNFYATPGGFEEEAYSDILYKLASEDNDWIKEFFIKFSGRYSCGRCTNLPVESEFILPVIRLPKDMTFQEGLENLELLFSQQKLHCNNKIGDYICNGVIRRLEDVKTINFPKILSFVVAPDQAERYSIPDDLTLSNSDHTEEYVRFANSNCFSCWKVKINNVWNSYGDLYHVPVDGDVLTGYHTYTTMETTEGFYESNNGVLYTPDSRLLLNVTAGSLHCYQQAAYKKFVPKINLEEVYVNPEF
;
A
#
# COMPACT_ATOMS: atom_id res chain seq x y z
N MET A 1 -25.80 -15.44 -1.58
CA MET A 1 -25.87 -13.97 -1.41
C MET A 1 -27.32 -13.54 -1.18
N ALA A 2 -27.70 -13.22 0.06
CA ALA A 2 -29.02 -12.71 0.39
C ALA A 2 -29.03 -11.17 0.23
N ARG A 3 -29.96 -10.63 -0.58
CA ARG A 3 -30.12 -9.19 -0.80
C ARG A 3 -30.62 -8.52 0.50
N TYR A 4 -29.73 -7.85 1.24
CA TYR A 4 -30.14 -6.94 2.31
C TYR A 4 -30.62 -5.63 1.67
N ARG A 5 -31.93 -5.41 1.62
CA ARG A 5 -32.50 -4.10 1.26
C ARG A 5 -32.07 -3.07 2.31
N SER A 6 -31.67 -1.87 1.89
CA SER A 6 -31.51 -0.73 2.80
C SER A 6 -32.87 -0.46 3.46
N TYR A 7 -32.97 -0.78 4.76
CA TYR A 7 -34.22 -0.59 5.49
C TYR A 7 -34.33 0.87 5.88
N CYS A 8 -35.13 1.62 5.13
CA CYS A 8 -35.64 2.93 5.54
C CYS A 8 -36.29 2.80 6.94
N ALA A 9 -35.75 3.53 7.92
CA ALA A 9 -36.30 3.79 9.26
C ALA A 9 -37.19 2.68 9.86
N CYS A 10 -36.62 1.52 10.18
CA CYS A 10 -37.33 0.55 11.02
C CYS A 10 -37.58 1.14 12.41
N THR A 11 -38.83 1.20 12.85
CA THR A 11 -39.16 1.57 14.23
C THR A 11 -38.59 0.53 15.20
N PRO A 12 -38.23 0.91 16.44
CA PRO A 12 -37.74 -0.04 17.45
C PRO A 12 -38.67 -1.26 17.64
N GLN A 13 -39.98 -1.07 17.47
CA GLN A 13 -40.99 -2.14 17.52
C GLN A 13 -40.85 -3.17 16.39
N LEU A 14 -40.55 -2.72 15.16
CA LEU A 14 -40.32 -3.62 14.02
C LEU A 14 -39.02 -4.41 14.20
N ILE A 15 -37.99 -3.80 14.79
CA ILE A 15 -36.71 -4.48 15.10
C ILE A 15 -36.92 -5.54 16.18
N LEU A 16 -37.68 -5.22 17.23
CA LEU A 16 -38.06 -6.20 18.25
C LEU A 16 -38.88 -7.36 17.67
N SER A 17 -39.65 -7.15 16.60
CA SER A 17 -40.35 -8.25 15.91
C SER A 17 -39.42 -9.17 15.09
N ARG A 18 -38.24 -8.69 14.71
CA ARG A 18 -37.25 -9.39 13.86
C ARG A 18 -35.88 -9.58 14.52
N TRP A 19 -35.80 -9.40 15.83
CA TRP A 19 -34.56 -9.24 16.58
C TRP A 19 -33.53 -10.37 16.38
N ARG A 20 -33.98 -11.58 16.02
CA ARG A 20 -33.11 -12.73 15.70
C ARG A 20 -32.20 -12.47 14.49
N SER A 21 -32.62 -11.68 13.50
CA SER A 21 -31.77 -11.34 12.33
C SER A 21 -30.66 -10.34 12.67
N TYR A 22 -30.70 -9.75 13.86
CA TYR A 22 -29.69 -8.80 14.36
C TYR A 22 -28.66 -9.45 15.29
N ARG A 23 -28.65 -10.80 15.34
CA ARG A 23 -27.58 -11.59 15.94
C ARG A 23 -26.60 -11.98 14.84
N CYS A 24 -25.37 -11.47 14.90
CA CYS A 24 -24.30 -11.95 14.03
C CYS A 24 -23.40 -12.89 14.84
N LEU A 25 -23.38 -14.17 14.47
CA LEU A 25 -22.59 -15.20 15.16
C LEU A 25 -21.09 -15.06 14.88
N ASP A 26 -20.72 -14.45 13.75
CA ASP A 26 -19.34 -14.29 13.30
C ASP A 26 -18.76 -12.90 13.61
N THR A 27 -19.32 -12.19 14.60
CA THR A 27 -18.85 -10.84 14.97
C THR A 27 -17.45 -10.92 15.60
N PRO A 28 -16.45 -10.15 15.11
CA PRO A 28 -15.18 -10.07 15.81
C PRO A 28 -15.33 -9.42 17.19
N ALA A 29 -14.73 -10.03 18.23
CA ALA A 29 -14.70 -9.42 19.56
C ALA A 29 -14.00 -8.05 19.56
N ASN A 30 -14.50 -7.10 20.34
CA ASN A 30 -14.03 -5.72 20.48
C ASN A 30 -14.10 -4.87 19.18
N PHE A 31 -14.89 -5.29 18.18
CA PHE A 31 -15.02 -4.56 16.92
C PHE A 31 -15.53 -3.12 17.08
N TYR A 32 -16.34 -2.84 18.11
CA TYR A 32 -16.76 -1.47 18.40
C TYR A 32 -15.57 -0.52 18.62
N HIS A 33 -14.54 -0.98 19.32
CA HIS A 33 -13.32 -0.20 19.53
C HIS A 33 -12.58 0.01 18.21
N HIS A 34 -12.47 -1.03 17.38
CA HIS A 34 -11.83 -0.94 16.07
C HIS A 34 -12.53 0.09 15.16
N LEU A 35 -13.86 0.01 15.04
CA LEU A 35 -14.64 0.97 14.26
C LEU A 35 -14.42 2.41 14.77
N ARG A 36 -14.56 2.62 16.08
CA ARG A 36 -14.48 3.97 16.66
C ARG A 36 -13.08 4.55 16.66
N THR A 37 -12.07 3.72 16.91
CA THR A 37 -10.70 4.18 17.17
C THR A 37 -9.82 4.08 15.94
N ASN A 38 -10.12 3.21 14.98
CA ASN A 38 -9.25 2.98 13.84
C ASN A 38 -9.92 3.52 12.58
N ILE A 39 -11.15 3.10 12.29
CA ILE A 39 -11.87 3.51 11.08
C ILE A 39 -12.32 4.98 11.16
N PHE A 40 -13.03 5.38 12.22
CA PHE A 40 -13.53 6.76 12.33
C PHE A 40 -12.45 7.81 12.61
N ARG A 41 -11.18 7.40 12.81
CA ARG A 41 -10.05 8.35 12.83
C ARG A 41 -9.70 8.88 11.45
N LEU A 42 -10.10 8.19 10.38
CA LEU A 42 -9.89 8.64 9.01
C LEU A 42 -10.60 9.96 8.74
N ASN A 43 -11.74 10.21 9.38
CA ASN A 43 -12.49 11.42 9.20
C ASN A 43 -13.15 11.90 10.51
N SER A 44 -12.76 13.09 10.96
CA SER A 44 -13.28 13.70 12.20
C SER A 44 -14.79 13.95 12.15
N THR A 45 -15.38 14.12 10.97
CA THR A 45 -16.84 14.30 10.79
C THR A 45 -17.61 13.02 11.09
N TRP A 46 -17.07 11.84 10.77
CA TRP A 46 -17.69 10.56 11.12
C TRP A 46 -17.66 10.36 12.62
N SER A 47 -16.50 10.62 13.25
CA SER A 47 -16.34 10.52 14.70
C SER A 47 -17.26 11.47 15.46
N SER A 48 -17.38 12.73 15.01
CA SER A 48 -18.24 13.73 15.64
C SER A 48 -19.75 13.50 15.43
N SER A 49 -20.14 12.86 14.32
CA SER A 49 -21.55 12.49 14.06
C SER A 49 -21.93 11.12 14.62
N PHE A 50 -20.99 10.37 15.20
CA PHE A 50 -21.24 9.02 15.70
C PHE A 50 -22.07 9.01 16.98
N VAL A 51 -23.24 8.39 16.90
CA VAL A 51 -24.22 8.24 17.99
C VAL A 51 -24.34 6.77 18.36
N VAL A 52 -24.29 6.49 19.66
CA VAL A 52 -24.56 5.17 20.24
C VAL A 52 -25.72 5.31 21.23
N LYS A 53 -26.71 4.45 21.14
CA LYS A 53 -27.79 4.33 22.13
C LYS A 53 -27.96 2.87 22.51
N ASP A 54 -28.11 2.58 23.79
CA ASP A 54 -28.44 1.24 24.28
C ASP A 54 -29.87 1.18 24.83
N THR A 55 -30.49 0.03 24.67
CA THR A 55 -31.80 -0.30 25.23
C THR A 55 -31.77 -1.75 25.70
N VAL A 56 -32.46 -2.02 26.80
CA VAL A 56 -32.58 -3.36 27.37
C VAL A 56 -34.03 -3.80 27.28
N PHE A 57 -34.26 -5.06 26.95
CA PHE A 57 -35.60 -5.65 26.97
C PHE A 57 -35.56 -7.10 27.41
N ASP A 58 -36.62 -7.54 28.07
CA ASP A 58 -36.79 -8.94 28.48
C ASP A 58 -37.69 -9.67 27.49
N HIS A 59 -37.27 -10.88 27.10
CA HIS A 59 -38.05 -11.75 26.23
C HIS A 59 -37.95 -13.19 26.71
N CYS A 60 -39.08 -13.78 27.10
CA CYS A 60 -39.17 -15.14 27.64
C CYS A 60 -38.23 -15.36 28.85
N GLY A 61 -38.19 -14.39 29.78
CA GLY A 61 -37.34 -14.48 30.98
C GLY A 61 -35.84 -14.32 30.72
N VAL A 62 -35.45 -13.89 29.51
CA VAL A 62 -34.05 -13.60 29.16
C VAL A 62 -33.90 -12.13 28.82
N THR A 63 -32.98 -11.46 29.49
CA THR A 63 -32.60 -10.07 29.20
C THR A 63 -31.72 -9.98 27.96
N TYR A 64 -32.08 -9.07 27.06
CA TYR A 64 -31.35 -8.76 25.85
C TYR A 64 -30.90 -7.30 25.85
N TRP A 65 -29.67 -7.09 25.38
CA TRP A 65 -29.11 -5.78 25.09
C TRP A 65 -29.28 -5.50 23.60
N MET A 66 -29.87 -4.35 23.28
CA MET A 66 -29.96 -3.81 21.93
C MET A 66 -29.14 -2.52 21.86
N HIS A 67 -28.18 -2.47 20.93
CA HIS A 67 -27.47 -1.25 20.59
C HIS A 67 -27.99 -0.72 19.26
N TYR A 68 -28.13 0.60 19.22
CA TYR A 68 -28.31 1.41 18.02
C TYR A 68 -27.01 2.17 17.81
N MET A 69 -26.50 2.15 16.58
CA MET A 69 -25.36 2.97 16.18
C MET A 69 -25.65 3.69 14.86
N SER A 70 -25.23 4.94 14.77
CA SER A 70 -25.34 5.70 13.53
C SER A 70 -24.25 6.75 13.40
N PHE A 71 -23.89 7.10 12.18
CA PHE A 71 -23.07 8.28 11.87
C PHE A 71 -23.48 8.83 10.49
N ASN A 72 -22.97 10.02 10.16
CA ASN A 72 -23.23 10.65 8.87
C ASN A 72 -22.01 10.48 7.95
N TYR A 73 -22.27 10.12 6.70
CA TYR A 73 -21.32 10.13 5.59
C TYR A 73 -21.88 11.02 4.48
N GLY A 74 -21.32 12.23 4.33
CA GLY A 74 -21.96 13.29 3.55
C GLY A 74 -23.37 13.56 4.05
N ASP A 75 -24.35 13.54 3.15
CA ASP A 75 -25.77 13.71 3.47
C ASP A 75 -26.48 12.41 3.86
N THR A 76 -25.77 11.28 3.84
CA THR A 76 -26.34 9.96 4.16
C THR A 76 -26.10 9.60 5.60
N LYS A 77 -27.19 9.30 6.34
CA LYS A 77 -27.10 8.74 7.69
C LYS A 77 -27.12 7.22 7.65
N LEU A 78 -26.02 6.60 8.06
CA LEU A 78 -25.92 5.15 8.21
C LEU A 78 -26.38 4.74 9.60
N VAL A 79 -27.19 3.68 9.68
CA VAL A 79 -27.81 3.21 10.93
C VAL A 79 -27.82 1.69 10.97
N GLU A 80 -27.37 1.10 12.06
CA GLU A 80 -27.47 -0.34 12.31
C GLU A 80 -27.79 -0.66 13.77
N TYR A 81 -28.16 -1.92 13.98
CA TYR A 81 -28.53 -2.45 15.29
C TYR A 81 -27.80 -3.76 15.59
N GLY A 82 -27.49 -3.98 16.86
CA GLY A 82 -26.93 -5.25 17.34
C GLY A 82 -27.64 -5.73 18.60
N ILE A 83 -28.05 -6.99 18.62
CA ILE A 83 -28.83 -7.57 19.72
C ILE A 83 -28.14 -8.83 20.26
N GLY A 84 -28.04 -8.95 21.58
CA GLY A 84 -27.40 -10.09 22.22
C GLY A 84 -27.66 -10.18 23.72
N LYS A 85 -27.38 -11.34 24.30
CA LYS A 85 -27.49 -11.55 25.76
C LYS A 85 -26.37 -10.85 26.54
N ASN A 86 -25.25 -10.58 25.88
CA ASN A 86 -24.09 -9.90 26.45
C ASN A 86 -24.02 -8.46 25.89
N LYS A 87 -23.83 -7.47 26.78
CA LYS A 87 -23.75 -6.05 26.40
C LYS A 87 -22.59 -5.73 25.45
N GLY A 88 -21.41 -6.29 25.72
CA GLY A 88 -20.22 -6.09 24.88
C GLY A 88 -20.41 -6.70 23.50
N TRP A 89 -20.85 -7.96 23.45
CA TRP A 89 -21.09 -8.68 22.19
C TRP A 89 -22.13 -8.00 21.30
N SER A 90 -23.26 -7.58 21.88
CA SER A 90 -24.31 -6.86 21.15
C SER A 90 -23.81 -5.52 20.60
N ARG A 91 -22.92 -4.83 21.34
CA ARG A 91 -22.27 -3.60 20.89
C ARG A 91 -21.33 -3.86 19.71
N ASP A 92 -20.50 -4.88 19.81
CA ASP A 92 -19.59 -5.28 18.72
C ASP A 92 -20.38 -5.73 17.48
N THR A 93 -21.48 -6.45 17.68
CA THR A 93 -22.37 -6.88 16.59
C THR A 93 -22.94 -5.67 15.86
N CYS A 94 -23.40 -4.66 16.60
CA CYS A 94 -23.94 -3.43 16.03
C CYS A 94 -22.87 -2.68 15.22
N ALA A 95 -21.66 -2.56 15.77
CA ALA A 95 -20.54 -1.89 15.12
C ALA A 95 -20.09 -2.62 13.85
N PHE A 96 -19.97 -3.95 13.90
CA PHE A 96 -19.58 -4.76 12.76
C PHE A 96 -20.60 -4.67 11.63
N ARG A 97 -21.89 -4.75 11.95
CA ARG A 97 -22.96 -4.55 10.97
C ARG A 97 -22.93 -3.15 10.37
N LEU A 98 -22.71 -2.11 11.18
CA LEU A 98 -22.59 -0.73 10.70
C LEU A 98 -21.41 -0.56 9.74
N PHE A 99 -20.28 -1.20 10.05
CA PHE A 99 -19.11 -1.21 9.17
C PHE A 99 -19.39 -1.95 7.85
N LEU A 100 -20.00 -3.14 7.88
CA LEU A 100 -20.39 -3.86 6.67
C LEU A 100 -21.41 -3.07 5.82
N LEU A 101 -22.30 -2.32 6.47
CA LEU A 101 -23.19 -1.38 5.78
C LEU A 101 -22.37 -0.26 5.14
N PHE A 102 -21.43 0.35 5.86
CA PHE A 102 -20.59 1.42 5.33
C PHE A 102 -19.75 0.98 4.14
N GLU A 103 -19.07 -0.16 4.26
CA GLU A 103 -18.28 -0.78 3.20
C GLU A 103 -19.12 -1.10 1.97
N ARG A 104 -20.33 -1.64 2.16
CA ARG A 104 -21.20 -1.99 1.03
C ARG A 104 -21.68 -0.75 0.28
N GLU A 105 -22.06 0.30 1.00
CA GLU A 105 -22.66 1.49 0.39
C GLU A 105 -21.59 2.46 -0.14
N PHE A 106 -20.42 2.53 0.50
CA PHE A 106 -19.38 3.53 0.22
C PHE A 106 -17.95 2.94 0.31
N PRO A 107 -17.60 1.86 -0.39
CA PRO A 107 -16.32 1.17 -0.21
C PRO A 107 -15.08 2.07 -0.37
N GLU A 108 -15.20 3.16 -1.12
CA GLU A 108 -14.19 4.21 -1.29
C GLU A 108 -13.83 4.97 -0.01
N PHE A 109 -14.57 4.81 1.10
CA PHE A 109 -14.28 5.51 2.36
C PHE A 109 -12.89 5.19 2.93
N LEU A 110 -12.30 4.06 2.56
CA LEU A 110 -10.95 3.66 2.95
C LEU A 110 -9.88 4.25 2.03
N MET A 111 -10.23 4.79 0.87
CA MET A 111 -9.25 5.30 -0.07
C MET A 111 -8.92 6.75 0.22
N PRO A 112 -7.63 7.14 0.18
CA PRO A 112 -7.27 8.56 0.18
C PRO A 112 -8.01 9.26 -0.97
N PRO A 113 -8.80 10.32 -0.69
CA PRO A 113 -9.73 10.87 -1.68
C PRO A 113 -9.04 11.56 -2.85
N TYR A 114 -7.84 12.10 -2.64
CA TYR A 114 -7.05 12.80 -3.66
C TYR A 114 -5.64 12.23 -3.76
N LEU A 115 -5.10 12.19 -4.97
CA LEU A 115 -3.68 12.03 -5.18
C LEU A 115 -2.99 13.31 -4.69
N ILE A 116 -1.98 13.16 -3.85
CA ILE A 116 -1.07 14.23 -3.46
C ILE A 116 0.37 13.75 -3.61
N GLY A 117 1.28 14.68 -3.87
CA GLY A 117 2.71 14.40 -3.81
C GLY A 117 3.17 14.00 -2.41
N PHE A 118 4.37 13.43 -2.34
CA PHE A 118 5.03 13.03 -1.11
C PHE A 118 6.34 13.82 -0.94
N PRO A 119 6.56 14.57 0.16
CA PRO A 119 7.74 15.42 0.28
C PRO A 119 9.02 14.58 0.33
N ASN A 120 9.98 14.87 -0.54
CA ASN A 120 11.27 14.17 -0.61
C ASN A 120 12.39 15.03 0.00
N ILE A 121 12.28 15.31 1.29
CA ILE A 121 13.20 16.25 1.97
C ILE A 121 14.60 15.64 2.12
N ARG A 122 14.72 14.30 2.08
CA ARG A 122 15.95 13.57 2.45
C ARG A 122 16.55 12.70 1.36
N GLY A 123 16.02 12.74 0.14
CA GLY A 123 16.55 11.98 -1.00
C GLY A 123 16.17 10.49 -1.00
N HIS A 124 14.94 10.18 -0.58
CA HIS A 124 14.36 8.84 -0.51
C HIS A 124 13.18 8.67 -1.51
N CYS A 125 13.28 9.26 -2.70
CA CYS A 125 12.24 9.16 -3.74
C CYS A 125 11.89 7.71 -4.13
N TYR A 126 12.86 6.80 -4.11
CA TYR A 126 12.60 5.36 -4.31
C TYR A 126 11.64 4.76 -3.28
N LEU A 127 11.70 5.23 -2.03
CA LEU A 127 10.80 4.77 -0.98
C LEU A 127 9.39 5.31 -1.22
N ILE A 128 9.27 6.56 -1.65
CA ILE A 128 7.99 7.17 -2.05
C ILE A 128 7.36 6.33 -3.17
N ALA A 129 8.14 6.01 -4.20
CA ALA A 129 7.66 5.24 -5.34
C ALA A 129 7.25 3.80 -4.99
N ALA A 130 7.85 3.21 -3.97
CA ALA A 130 7.42 1.92 -3.42
C ALA A 130 6.13 2.02 -2.59
N VAL A 131 5.96 3.04 -1.75
CA VAL A 131 4.80 3.13 -0.84
C VAL A 131 3.55 3.72 -1.48
N LEU A 132 3.69 4.68 -2.39
CA LEU A 132 2.55 5.43 -2.93
C LEU A 132 1.54 4.53 -3.67
N PRO A 133 1.97 3.57 -4.52
CA PRO A 133 1.05 2.58 -5.11
C PRO A 133 0.30 1.77 -4.05
N LEU A 134 0.96 1.37 -2.96
CA LEU A 134 0.33 0.60 -1.88
C LEU A 134 -0.75 1.44 -1.17
N LEU A 135 -0.48 2.72 -0.91
CA LEU A 135 -1.42 3.62 -0.23
C LEU A 135 -2.68 3.94 -1.06
N HIS A 136 -2.59 3.79 -2.38
CA HIS A 136 -3.72 3.97 -3.31
C HIS A 136 -4.28 2.65 -3.85
N SER A 137 -3.87 1.51 -3.28
CA SER A 137 -4.48 0.22 -3.62
C SER A 137 -5.54 -0.17 -2.58
N TYR A 138 -6.81 -0.19 -3.01
CA TYR A 138 -7.93 -0.64 -2.18
C TYR A 138 -7.72 -2.00 -1.52
N PRO A 139 -7.36 -3.08 -2.24
CA PRO A 139 -7.16 -4.37 -1.60
C PRO A 139 -6.06 -4.33 -0.53
N PHE A 140 -4.99 -3.55 -0.74
CA PHE A 140 -3.92 -3.37 0.23
C PHE A 140 -4.40 -2.65 1.49
N ILE A 141 -5.05 -1.49 1.35
CA ILE A 141 -5.55 -0.70 2.48
C ILE A 141 -6.62 -1.46 3.27
N TRP A 142 -7.47 -2.22 2.58
CA TRP A 142 -8.43 -3.11 3.23
C TRP A 142 -7.71 -4.11 4.14
N ARG A 143 -6.75 -4.87 3.60
CA ARG A 143 -5.98 -5.87 4.36
C ARG A 143 -5.21 -5.23 5.50
N LEU A 144 -4.57 -4.07 5.27
CA LEU A 144 -3.85 -3.32 6.29
C LEU A 144 -4.76 -2.94 7.46
N THR A 145 -5.99 -2.50 7.15
CA THR A 145 -7.00 -2.12 8.14
C THR A 145 -7.46 -3.33 8.96
N GLU A 146 -7.69 -4.47 8.33
CA GLU A 146 -8.03 -5.72 9.01
C GLU A 146 -6.91 -6.20 9.95
N SER A 147 -5.66 -6.27 9.46
CA SER A 147 -4.51 -6.68 10.28
C SER A 147 -4.29 -5.71 11.44
N PHE A 148 -4.43 -4.39 11.23
CA PHE A 148 -4.35 -3.40 12.30
C PHE A 148 -5.50 -3.55 13.32
N GLY A 149 -6.70 -3.91 12.87
CA GLY A 149 -7.82 -4.23 13.75
C GLY A 149 -7.56 -5.46 14.62
N ARG A 150 -6.98 -6.51 14.05
CA ARG A 150 -6.54 -7.70 14.77
C ARG A 150 -5.47 -7.36 15.81
N ALA A 151 -4.46 -6.60 15.42
CA ALA A 151 -3.40 -6.12 16.31
C ALA A 151 -3.94 -5.28 17.48
N SER A 152 -4.87 -4.37 17.20
CA SER A 152 -5.51 -3.52 18.22
C SER A 152 -6.31 -4.35 19.21
N ARG A 153 -7.06 -5.35 18.72
CA ARG A 153 -7.83 -6.27 19.56
C ARG A 153 -6.92 -7.07 20.49
N GLU A 154 -5.87 -7.67 19.96
CA GLU A 154 -4.94 -8.49 20.75
C GLU A 154 -4.21 -7.66 21.81
N SER A 155 -3.86 -6.41 21.49
CA SER A 155 -3.24 -5.53 22.48
C SER A 155 -4.21 -5.14 23.60
N ASN A 156 -5.47 -4.86 23.28
CA ASN A 156 -6.50 -4.56 24.28
C ASN A 156 -6.84 -5.75 25.19
N LEU A 157 -6.63 -6.98 24.71
CA LEU A 157 -6.77 -8.20 25.50
C LEU A 157 -5.52 -8.52 26.33
N GLY A 158 -4.45 -7.72 26.21
CA GLY A 158 -3.16 -7.98 26.85
C GLY A 158 -2.41 -9.18 26.29
N ILE A 159 -2.79 -9.68 25.10
CA ILE A 159 -2.13 -10.80 24.43
C ILE A 159 -0.78 -10.37 23.89
N ILE A 160 -0.71 -9.14 23.36
CA ILE A 160 0.51 -8.55 22.81
C ILE A 160 0.82 -7.20 23.45
N GLU A 161 2.09 -6.89 23.61
CA GLU A 161 2.53 -5.59 24.12
C GLU A 161 2.17 -4.46 23.13
N SER A 162 1.65 -3.36 23.68
CA SER A 162 1.24 -2.18 22.91
C SER A 162 2.42 -1.30 22.52
N ALA A 163 3.54 -1.38 23.26
CA ALA A 163 4.63 -0.44 23.12
C ALA A 163 5.50 -0.77 21.90
N PRO A 164 5.95 0.24 21.13
CA PRO A 164 6.97 0.03 20.10
C PRO A 164 8.28 -0.46 20.74
N PRO A 165 9.04 -1.31 20.05
CA PRO A 165 10.34 -1.75 20.53
C PRO A 165 11.26 -0.53 20.72
N ARG A 166 11.94 -0.46 21.87
CA ARG A 166 13.04 0.49 22.04
C ARG A 166 14.21 0.04 21.15
N ARG A 167 15.03 1.00 20.69
CA ARG A 167 16.24 0.75 19.89
C ARG A 167 17.08 -0.38 20.50
N GLY A 168 17.41 -1.41 19.71
CA GLY A 168 18.12 -2.61 20.17
C GLY A 168 17.25 -3.77 20.66
N LYS A 169 15.93 -3.73 20.46
CA LYS A 169 15.01 -4.85 20.73
C LYS A 169 14.53 -5.52 19.44
N THR A 170 14.11 -6.78 19.57
CA THR A 170 13.38 -7.55 18.54
C THR A 170 12.11 -6.82 18.10
N GLU A 171 11.71 -7.03 16.85
CA GLU A 171 10.42 -6.55 16.31
C GLU A 171 9.27 -7.01 17.22
N SER A 172 8.39 -6.08 17.62
CA SER A 172 7.19 -6.46 18.36
C SER A 172 6.12 -7.01 17.40
N THR A 173 5.19 -7.82 17.91
CA THR A 173 4.10 -8.35 17.09
C THR A 173 3.26 -7.21 16.48
N TYR A 174 3.03 -7.28 15.17
CA TYR A 174 2.33 -6.26 14.37
C TYR A 174 3.03 -4.89 14.31
N TYR A 175 4.34 -4.84 14.50
CA TYR A 175 5.12 -3.61 14.40
C TYR A 175 4.99 -2.95 13.02
N TRP A 176 5.16 -3.70 11.94
CA TRP A 176 5.09 -3.21 10.56
C TRP A 176 3.68 -2.80 10.19
N THR A 177 2.70 -3.63 10.53
CA THR A 177 1.29 -3.29 10.37
C THR A 177 0.97 -1.94 11.01
N ARG A 178 1.46 -1.67 12.23
CA ARG A 178 1.24 -0.39 12.93
C ARG A 178 1.92 0.78 12.23
N ILE A 179 3.17 0.62 11.77
CA ILE A 179 3.92 1.71 11.13
C ILE A 179 3.33 2.06 9.76
N ILE A 180 3.04 1.06 8.93
CA ILE A 180 2.44 1.29 7.61
C ILE A 180 1.02 1.87 7.77
N TYR A 181 0.24 1.40 8.75
CA TYR A 181 -1.07 2.00 9.02
C TYR A 181 -0.96 3.45 9.51
N GLN A 182 0.04 3.79 10.33
CA GLN A 182 0.27 5.19 10.73
C GLN A 182 0.66 6.08 9.55
N LEU A 183 1.52 5.60 8.66
CA LEU A 183 1.84 6.29 7.40
C LEU A 183 0.56 6.54 6.58
N TYR A 184 -0.25 5.50 6.39
CA TYR A 184 -1.54 5.60 5.71
C TYR A 184 -2.46 6.64 6.36
N LEU A 185 -2.62 6.64 7.69
CA LEU A 185 -3.46 7.63 8.39
C LEU A 185 -2.99 9.08 8.15
N GLN A 186 -1.68 9.32 8.19
CA GLN A 186 -1.14 10.65 7.90
C GLN A 186 -1.38 11.02 6.44
N TYR A 187 -1.07 10.12 5.51
CA TYR A 187 -1.29 10.35 4.09
C TYR A 187 -2.77 10.62 3.78
N TYR A 188 -3.71 9.82 4.30
CA TYR A 188 -5.15 10.00 4.14
C TYR A 188 -5.61 11.38 4.64
N LYS A 189 -5.11 11.81 5.80
CA LYS A 189 -5.44 13.11 6.38
C LYS A 189 -5.01 14.27 5.49
N VAL A 190 -3.80 14.21 4.94
CA VAL A 190 -3.30 15.25 4.03
C VAL A 190 -3.99 15.16 2.67
N SER A 191 -4.18 13.96 2.14
CA SER A 191 -4.94 13.72 0.90
C SER A 191 -6.34 14.32 0.97
N SER A 192 -6.99 14.27 2.14
CA SER A 192 -8.30 14.89 2.36
C SER A 192 -8.34 16.41 2.21
N THR A 193 -7.19 17.11 2.23
CA THR A 193 -7.12 18.55 1.92
C THR A 193 -6.92 18.83 0.44
N ALA A 194 -6.79 17.80 -0.40
CA ALA A 194 -6.56 17.87 -1.85
C ALA A 194 -5.28 18.65 -2.25
N ARG A 195 -4.45 19.00 -1.28
CA ARG A 195 -3.29 19.88 -1.43
C ARG A 195 -2.26 19.62 -0.34
N LEU A 196 -1.00 19.50 -0.73
CA LEU A 196 0.15 19.49 0.18
C LEU A 196 0.92 20.81 0.05
N LEU A 197 0.86 21.64 1.09
CA LEU A 197 1.70 22.83 1.19
C LEU A 197 3.03 22.49 1.86
N GLN A 198 4.12 22.53 1.10
CA GLN A 198 5.48 22.24 1.59
C GLN A 198 6.15 23.49 2.24
N VAL A 199 5.48 24.10 3.21
CA VAL A 199 5.95 25.34 3.87
C VAL A 199 7.22 25.09 4.68
N ASN A 200 7.28 23.94 5.38
CA ASN A 200 8.37 23.62 6.29
C ASN A 200 9.43 22.71 5.66
N GLY A 201 9.13 22.07 4.53
CA GLY A 201 10.06 21.23 3.76
C GLY A 201 11.43 21.89 3.50
N PRO A 202 11.49 23.09 2.90
CA PRO A 202 12.74 23.81 2.66
C PRO A 202 13.52 24.15 3.95
N ILE A 203 12.80 24.45 5.04
CA ILE A 203 13.42 24.73 6.34
C ILE A 203 14.10 23.45 6.88
N LEU A 204 13.44 22.31 6.77
CA LEU A 204 14.00 21.02 7.18
C LEU A 204 15.18 20.62 6.28
N ALA A 205 15.09 20.79 4.97
CA ALA A 205 16.20 20.52 4.04
C ALA A 205 17.44 21.34 4.43
N LYS A 206 17.29 22.64 4.63
CA LYS A 206 18.38 23.53 5.07
C LYS A 206 18.96 23.15 6.44
N ARG A 207 18.12 22.62 7.35
CA ARG A 207 18.56 22.09 8.65
C ARG A 207 19.43 20.84 8.54
N MET A 208 19.23 20.04 7.49
CA MET A 208 20.01 18.85 7.25
C MET A 208 21.34 19.14 6.55
N GLU A 209 21.39 20.16 5.71
CA GLU A 209 22.61 20.57 4.98
C GLU A 209 23.64 21.29 5.88
N LEU A 210 23.19 22.00 6.92
CA LEU A 210 24.05 22.87 7.73
C LEU A 210 23.99 22.50 9.20
N ALA A 211 25.15 22.31 9.84
CA ALA A 211 25.27 22.28 11.30
C ALA A 211 26.27 23.34 11.78
N PRO A 212 25.97 24.20 12.77
CA PRO A 212 24.76 25.02 13.02
C PRO A 212 25.08 26.54 12.93
N ILE A 213 24.09 27.44 12.73
CA ILE A 213 24.18 28.84 13.25
C ILE A 213 22.82 29.35 13.80
N VAL A 214 21.74 29.44 13.02
CA VAL A 214 20.36 29.71 13.52
C VAL A 214 19.37 29.16 12.50
N PHE A 215 18.35 28.43 12.93
CA PHE A 215 17.28 27.97 12.04
C PHE A 215 15.99 28.77 12.27
N PRO A 216 15.25 29.12 11.21
CA PRO A 216 13.90 29.63 11.36
C PRO A 216 13.04 28.58 12.07
N GLN A 217 12.14 29.04 12.93
CA GLN A 217 11.15 28.16 13.55
C GLN A 217 10.25 27.58 12.47
N TYR A 218 9.79 26.34 12.68
CA TYR A 218 8.75 25.79 11.80
C TYR A 218 7.47 26.60 11.97
N ASP A 219 6.72 26.77 10.89
CA ASP A 219 5.38 27.32 10.98
C ASP A 219 4.45 26.26 11.60
N ALA A 220 4.00 26.53 12.82
CA ALA A 220 3.11 25.65 13.58
C ALA A 220 1.76 25.43 12.90
N ASN A 221 1.34 26.33 12.00
CA ASN A 221 0.08 26.21 11.26
C ASN A 221 0.17 25.23 10.08
N TYR A 222 1.38 24.88 9.62
CA TYR A 222 1.60 24.04 8.44
C TYR A 222 2.50 22.85 8.74
N GLN A 223 2.09 21.96 9.65
CA GLN A 223 2.89 20.79 10.06
C GLN A 223 2.69 19.53 9.20
N LEU A 224 1.74 19.54 8.27
CA LEU A 224 1.34 18.33 7.53
C LEU A 224 2.47 17.74 6.68
N ASP A 225 3.31 18.58 6.06
CA ASP A 225 4.47 18.14 5.29
C ASP A 225 5.54 17.48 6.19
N LEU A 226 5.82 18.05 7.36
CA LEU A 226 6.74 17.50 8.34
C LEU A 226 6.22 16.19 8.95
N ASP A 227 4.93 16.11 9.25
CA ASP A 227 4.33 14.92 9.84
C ASP A 227 4.34 13.75 8.84
N LEU A 228 4.14 14.04 7.55
CA LEU A 228 4.23 13.06 6.48
C LEU A 228 5.68 12.61 6.24
N ASP A 229 6.66 13.52 6.21
CA ASP A 229 8.10 13.18 6.18
C ASP A 229 8.49 12.32 7.39
N ARG A 230 8.07 12.69 8.60
CA ARG A 230 8.38 11.92 9.81
C ARG A 230 7.78 10.51 9.74
N ALA A 231 6.55 10.35 9.28
CA ALA A 231 5.92 9.04 9.17
C ALA A 231 6.66 8.14 8.17
N LEU A 232 7.09 8.69 7.03
CA LEU A 232 7.84 7.94 6.03
C LEU A 232 9.28 7.66 6.47
N VAL A 233 10.04 8.70 6.84
CA VAL A 233 11.47 8.57 7.10
C VAL A 233 11.73 8.01 8.50
N ASN A 234 11.21 8.66 9.56
CA ASN A 234 11.47 8.22 10.92
C ASN A 234 10.66 6.95 11.28
N GLY A 235 9.57 6.69 10.56
CA GLY A 235 8.80 5.45 10.66
C GLY A 235 9.36 4.38 9.73
N VAL A 236 8.93 4.37 8.46
CA VAL A 236 9.22 3.28 7.52
C VAL A 236 10.72 3.15 7.22
N CYS A 237 11.37 4.22 6.76
CA CYS A 237 12.77 4.16 6.33
C CYS A 237 13.73 3.76 7.47
N ALA A 238 13.56 4.35 8.66
CA ALA A 238 14.35 4.01 9.83
C ALA A 238 14.13 2.56 10.28
N SER A 239 12.91 2.04 10.14
CA SER A 239 12.59 0.64 10.47
C SER A 239 13.21 -0.32 9.46
N LEU A 240 13.15 -0.01 8.17
CA LEU A 240 13.81 -0.78 7.11
C LEU A 240 15.34 -0.79 7.32
N ARG A 241 15.92 0.34 7.72
CA ARG A 241 17.33 0.41 8.11
C ARG A 241 17.65 -0.53 9.28
N ASP A 242 16.88 -0.43 10.35
CA ASP A 242 17.18 -1.10 11.62
C ASP A 242 16.91 -2.61 11.57
N PHE A 243 15.96 -3.08 10.74
CA PHE A 243 15.48 -4.46 10.72
C PHE A 243 15.65 -5.21 9.38
N CYS A 244 16.06 -4.54 8.30
CA CYS A 244 16.34 -5.18 7.00
C CYS A 244 17.80 -4.97 6.60
N THR A 245 18.19 -3.74 6.24
CA THR A 245 19.55 -3.45 5.76
C THR A 245 19.95 -1.99 6.00
N ASN A 246 21.22 -1.77 6.38
CA ASN A 246 21.76 -0.42 6.58
C ASN A 246 21.76 0.45 5.31
N PHE A 247 21.50 -0.11 4.13
CA PHE A 247 21.35 0.62 2.88
C PHE A 247 20.30 1.74 2.95
N TYR A 248 19.19 1.54 3.67
CA TYR A 248 18.16 2.57 3.85
C TYR A 248 18.64 3.79 4.67
N ALA A 249 19.81 3.74 5.30
CA ALA A 249 20.38 4.87 6.02
C ALA A 249 20.84 6.01 5.10
N THR A 250 21.13 5.71 3.84
CA THR A 250 21.66 6.66 2.86
C THR A 250 20.62 7.04 1.81
N PRO A 251 20.66 8.28 1.29
CA PRO A 251 19.90 8.65 0.09
C PRO A 251 20.31 7.79 -1.11
N GLY A 252 19.35 7.58 -2.02
CA GLY A 252 19.53 6.69 -3.17
C GLY A 252 19.29 5.24 -2.82
N GLY A 253 18.43 4.58 -3.59
CA GLY A 253 18.19 3.16 -3.49
C GLY A 253 17.30 2.63 -4.60
N PHE A 254 16.80 1.39 -4.46
CA PHE A 254 15.86 0.84 -5.44
C PHE A 254 14.52 0.48 -4.82
N GLU A 255 13.50 0.69 -5.64
CA GLU A 255 12.10 0.56 -5.27
C GLU A 255 11.71 -0.89 -5.06
N GLU A 256 12.33 -1.81 -5.82
CA GLU A 256 12.11 -3.25 -5.72
C GLU A 256 12.42 -3.76 -4.31
N GLU A 257 13.59 -3.43 -3.75
CA GLU A 257 13.93 -3.85 -2.40
C GLU A 257 13.00 -3.22 -1.36
N ALA A 258 12.70 -1.92 -1.49
CA ALA A 258 11.80 -1.23 -0.56
C ALA A 258 10.40 -1.86 -0.56
N TYR A 259 9.83 -2.07 -1.74
CA TYR A 259 8.51 -2.67 -1.92
C TYR A 259 8.48 -4.13 -1.41
N SER A 260 9.49 -4.91 -1.78
CA SER A 260 9.60 -6.32 -1.38
C SER A 260 9.79 -6.46 0.13
N ASP A 261 10.68 -5.68 0.74
CA ASP A 261 10.92 -5.71 2.18
C ASP A 261 9.66 -5.35 2.96
N ILE A 262 8.92 -4.31 2.53
CA ILE A 262 7.63 -3.95 3.17
C ILE A 262 6.65 -5.12 3.11
N LEU A 263 6.47 -5.75 1.95
CA LEU A 263 5.53 -6.87 1.81
C LEU A 263 5.98 -8.12 2.57
N TYR A 264 7.27 -8.47 2.55
CA TYR A 264 7.80 -9.60 3.33
C TYR A 264 7.65 -9.37 4.84
N LYS A 265 7.86 -8.14 5.31
CA LYS A 265 7.69 -7.78 6.72
C LYS A 265 6.23 -7.77 7.16
N LEU A 266 5.29 -7.37 6.30
CA LEU A 266 3.87 -7.55 6.58
C LEU A 266 3.48 -9.03 6.59
N ALA A 267 3.97 -9.81 5.62
CA ALA A 267 3.72 -11.25 5.52
C ALA A 267 4.29 -12.06 6.68
N SER A 268 5.37 -11.61 7.32
CA SER A 268 5.90 -12.26 8.53
C SER A 268 4.99 -12.07 9.76
N GLU A 269 4.10 -11.07 9.74
CA GLU A 269 3.13 -10.80 10.81
C GLU A 269 1.76 -11.45 10.58
N ASP A 270 1.33 -11.60 9.31
CA ASP A 270 0.04 -12.19 8.95
C ASP A 270 0.12 -12.95 7.61
N ASN A 271 -0.07 -14.27 7.64
CA ASN A 271 0.05 -15.12 6.44
C ASN A 271 -0.95 -14.79 5.34
N ASP A 272 -2.03 -14.06 5.64
CA ASP A 272 -2.99 -13.62 4.63
C ASP A 272 -2.38 -12.64 3.62
N TRP A 273 -1.32 -11.91 3.96
CA TRP A 273 -0.59 -11.06 3.01
C TRP A 273 0.02 -11.89 1.87
N ILE A 274 0.55 -13.08 2.15
CA ILE A 274 1.11 -13.97 1.13
C ILE A 274 0.01 -14.41 0.16
N LYS A 275 -1.15 -14.80 0.69
CA LYS A 275 -2.26 -15.29 -0.14
C LYS A 275 -2.77 -14.22 -1.10
N GLU A 276 -2.77 -12.96 -0.65
CA GLU A 276 -3.40 -11.86 -1.37
C GLU A 276 -2.45 -11.04 -2.24
N PHE A 277 -1.16 -10.91 -1.91
CA PHE A 277 -0.25 -9.98 -2.59
C PHE A 277 0.99 -10.62 -3.18
N PHE A 278 1.22 -11.92 -2.93
CA PHE A 278 2.35 -12.63 -3.51
C PHE A 278 1.87 -13.52 -4.64
N ILE A 279 2.57 -13.49 -5.76
CA ILE A 279 2.39 -14.53 -6.78
C ILE A 279 3.00 -15.82 -6.26
N LYS A 280 2.20 -16.89 -6.30
CA LYS A 280 2.57 -18.24 -5.94
C LYS A 280 2.56 -19.09 -7.20
N PHE A 281 3.63 -19.82 -7.44
CA PHE A 281 3.75 -20.73 -8.57
C PHE A 281 4.46 -22.01 -8.15
N SER A 282 4.17 -23.13 -8.83
CA SER A 282 4.93 -24.36 -8.71
C SER A 282 5.76 -24.58 -9.97
N GLY A 283 6.83 -25.34 -9.82
CA GLY A 283 7.63 -25.80 -10.95
C GLY A 283 8.64 -26.85 -10.51
N ARG A 284 9.20 -27.54 -11.50
CA ARG A 284 10.30 -28.48 -11.31
C ARG A 284 11.61 -27.75 -11.57
N TYR A 285 12.57 -27.90 -10.65
CA TYR A 285 13.81 -27.13 -10.73
C TYR A 285 15.06 -27.97 -10.57
N SER A 286 16.13 -27.52 -11.22
CA SER A 286 17.48 -28.08 -11.06
C SER A 286 18.39 -27.08 -10.34
N CYS A 287 18.96 -27.52 -9.22
CA CYS A 287 19.87 -26.71 -8.40
C CYS A 287 21.31 -26.85 -8.91
N GLY A 288 22.02 -25.73 -9.02
CA GLY A 288 23.43 -25.76 -9.42
C GLY A 288 24.39 -26.41 -8.42
N ARG A 289 23.92 -26.82 -7.23
CA ARG A 289 24.75 -27.37 -6.15
C ARG A 289 24.35 -28.78 -5.69
N CYS A 290 23.05 -29.06 -5.50
CA CYS A 290 22.63 -30.25 -4.75
C CYS A 290 21.76 -31.27 -5.47
N THR A 291 21.16 -30.91 -6.60
CA THR A 291 20.21 -31.81 -7.27
C THR A 291 20.68 -32.12 -8.68
N ASN A 292 20.90 -33.41 -8.96
CA ASN A 292 21.08 -33.93 -10.31
C ASN A 292 19.74 -34.28 -10.97
N LEU A 293 18.63 -34.21 -10.22
CA LEU A 293 17.26 -34.49 -10.69
C LEU A 293 16.34 -33.30 -10.40
N PRO A 294 15.33 -33.04 -11.27
CA PRO A 294 14.37 -31.97 -11.02
C PRO A 294 13.56 -32.23 -9.74
N VAL A 295 13.51 -31.25 -8.85
CA VAL A 295 12.68 -31.26 -7.63
C VAL A 295 11.47 -30.36 -7.86
N GLU A 296 10.28 -30.84 -7.52
CA GLU A 296 9.07 -30.02 -7.54
C GLU A 296 9.00 -29.14 -6.29
N SER A 297 8.73 -27.86 -6.46
CA SER A 297 8.56 -26.93 -5.34
C SER A 297 7.62 -25.80 -5.67
N GLU A 298 7.17 -25.12 -4.62
CA GLU A 298 6.38 -23.92 -4.70
C GLU A 298 7.25 -22.71 -4.32
N PHE A 299 7.04 -21.62 -5.03
CA PHE A 299 7.73 -20.36 -4.85
C PHE A 299 6.72 -19.24 -4.62
N ILE A 300 7.13 -18.21 -3.89
CA ILE A 300 6.33 -17.02 -3.62
C ILE A 300 7.17 -15.77 -3.86
N LEU A 301 6.62 -14.79 -4.58
CA LEU A 301 7.30 -13.54 -4.89
C LEU A 301 6.33 -12.36 -4.71
N PRO A 302 6.75 -11.25 -4.07
CA PRO A 302 5.95 -10.02 -4.02
C PRO A 302 6.05 -9.21 -5.32
N VAL A 303 7.17 -9.36 -6.05
CA VAL A 303 7.49 -8.64 -7.29
C VAL A 303 8.13 -9.61 -8.27
N ILE A 304 7.78 -9.47 -9.55
CA ILE A 304 8.33 -10.25 -10.65
C ILE A 304 9.35 -9.39 -11.41
N ARG A 305 10.59 -9.83 -11.48
CA ARG A 305 11.61 -9.21 -12.34
C ARG A 305 11.36 -9.56 -13.79
N LEU A 306 11.04 -8.57 -14.61
CA LEU A 306 10.84 -8.75 -16.03
C LEU A 306 12.21 -8.91 -16.72
N PRO A 307 12.41 -9.99 -17.51
CA PRO A 307 13.65 -10.19 -18.26
C PRO A 307 13.87 -9.10 -19.31
N LYS A 308 15.14 -8.92 -19.69
CA LYS A 308 15.51 -8.04 -20.79
C LYS A 308 14.86 -8.48 -22.09
N ASP A 309 14.41 -7.50 -22.88
CA ASP A 309 13.81 -7.69 -24.21
C ASP A 309 12.53 -8.55 -24.21
N MET A 310 11.82 -8.61 -23.07
CA MET A 310 10.54 -9.32 -22.91
C MET A 310 9.46 -8.34 -22.47
N THR A 311 8.31 -8.33 -23.15
CA THR A 311 7.15 -7.54 -22.68
C THR A 311 6.44 -8.22 -21.50
N PHE A 312 5.63 -7.45 -20.76
CA PHE A 312 4.89 -7.96 -19.60
C PHE A 312 4.01 -9.17 -19.95
N GLN A 313 3.20 -9.08 -21.01
CA GLN A 313 2.28 -10.14 -21.39
C GLN A 313 3.01 -11.37 -21.95
N GLU A 314 4.05 -11.18 -22.77
CA GLU A 314 4.90 -12.29 -23.24
C GLU A 314 5.53 -13.06 -22.08
N GLY A 315 5.94 -12.36 -21.00
CA GLY A 315 6.43 -13.00 -19.79
C GLY A 315 5.38 -13.85 -19.08
N LEU A 316 4.14 -13.35 -18.98
CA LEU A 316 3.04 -14.09 -18.38
C LEU A 316 2.59 -15.29 -19.22
N GLU A 317 2.80 -15.24 -20.54
CA GLU A 317 2.54 -16.35 -21.46
C GLU A 317 3.69 -17.39 -21.45
N ASN A 318 4.89 -17.00 -21.02
CA ASN A 318 6.07 -17.86 -20.92
C ASN A 318 6.64 -17.90 -19.49
N LEU A 319 5.87 -18.51 -18.58
CA LEU A 319 6.19 -18.57 -17.16
C LEU A 319 7.55 -19.20 -16.85
N GLU A 320 7.97 -20.22 -17.59
CA GLU A 320 9.28 -20.86 -17.36
C GLU A 320 10.42 -19.86 -17.56
N LEU A 321 10.39 -19.11 -18.66
CA LEU A 321 11.39 -18.11 -18.97
C LEU A 321 11.33 -16.95 -17.96
N LEU A 322 10.13 -16.44 -17.68
CA LEU A 322 9.90 -15.36 -16.72
C LEU A 322 10.44 -15.73 -15.32
N PHE A 323 10.04 -16.87 -14.79
CA PHE A 323 10.39 -17.27 -13.43
C PHE A 323 11.85 -17.76 -13.30
N SER A 324 12.48 -18.18 -14.39
CA SER A 324 13.92 -18.51 -14.40
C SER A 324 14.82 -17.31 -14.06
N GLN A 325 14.35 -16.08 -14.28
CA GLN A 325 15.13 -14.85 -14.08
C GLN A 325 14.94 -14.22 -12.69
N GLN A 326 14.16 -14.84 -11.81
CA GLN A 326 13.84 -14.30 -10.47
C GLN A 326 14.94 -14.53 -9.43
N LYS A 327 16.12 -15.02 -9.85
CA LYS A 327 17.25 -15.35 -8.97
C LYS A 327 16.86 -16.25 -7.79
N LEU A 328 16.00 -17.25 -8.04
CA LEU A 328 15.48 -18.14 -7.00
C LEU A 328 16.59 -19.03 -6.40
N HIS A 329 16.42 -19.35 -5.12
CA HIS A 329 17.34 -20.20 -4.37
C HIS A 329 16.69 -21.53 -3.99
N CYS A 330 17.50 -22.59 -4.04
CA CYS A 330 17.10 -23.94 -3.69
C CYS A 330 16.89 -24.09 -2.19
N ASN A 331 15.69 -24.54 -1.81
CA ASN A 331 15.29 -24.84 -0.45
C ASN A 331 15.40 -26.34 -0.09
N ASN A 332 15.97 -27.16 -0.97
CA ASN A 332 16.09 -28.60 -0.73
C ASN A 332 16.95 -28.88 0.51
N LYS A 333 16.48 -29.81 1.36
CA LYS A 333 17.19 -30.25 2.57
C LYS A 333 18.12 -31.41 2.25
N ILE A 334 19.39 -31.29 2.62
CA ILE A 334 20.43 -32.32 2.49
C ILE A 334 20.92 -32.63 3.90
N GLY A 335 20.38 -33.69 4.52
CA GLY A 335 20.53 -33.88 5.97
C GLY A 335 19.93 -32.68 6.73
N ASP A 336 20.73 -32.05 7.58
CA ASP A 336 20.32 -30.89 8.39
C ASP A 336 20.54 -29.53 7.71
N TYR A 337 21.09 -29.51 6.49
CA TYR A 337 21.42 -28.28 5.76
C TYR A 337 20.41 -27.96 4.67
N ILE A 338 20.10 -26.68 4.49
CA ILE A 338 19.40 -26.18 3.30
C ILE A 338 20.44 -25.79 2.25
N CYS A 339 20.28 -26.28 1.01
CA CYS A 339 21.28 -26.09 -0.03
C CYS A 339 21.60 -24.61 -0.34
N ASN A 340 20.56 -23.79 -0.46
CA ASN A 340 20.62 -22.37 -0.82
C ASN A 340 21.37 -22.06 -2.14
N GLY A 341 21.58 -23.08 -2.98
CA GLY A 341 22.19 -22.92 -4.31
C GLY A 341 21.23 -22.23 -5.28
N VAL A 342 21.77 -21.43 -6.20
CA VAL A 342 20.96 -20.78 -7.24
C VAL A 342 20.29 -21.83 -8.12
N ILE A 343 19.00 -21.65 -8.36
CA ILE A 343 18.24 -22.47 -9.30
C ILE A 343 18.67 -22.11 -10.72
N ARG A 344 19.11 -23.12 -11.49
CA ARG A 344 19.62 -22.91 -12.86
C ARG A 344 18.55 -23.04 -13.93
N ARG A 345 17.53 -23.86 -13.66
CA ARG A 345 16.47 -24.18 -14.62
C ARG A 345 15.17 -24.43 -13.86
N LEU A 346 14.08 -23.92 -14.43
CA LEU A 346 12.71 -24.20 -14.06
C LEU A 346 11.99 -24.81 -15.27
N GLU A 347 11.14 -25.79 -15.01
CA GLU A 347 10.33 -26.52 -15.99
C GLU A 347 8.94 -26.77 -15.39
N ASP A 348 7.95 -27.03 -16.24
CA ASP A 348 6.58 -27.36 -15.85
C ASP A 348 5.94 -26.30 -14.92
N VAL A 349 6.27 -25.02 -15.16
CA VAL A 349 5.88 -23.93 -14.26
C VAL A 349 4.40 -23.59 -14.38
N LYS A 350 3.70 -23.51 -13.24
CA LYS A 350 2.27 -23.22 -13.16
C LYS A 350 1.97 -22.19 -12.09
N THR A 351 1.12 -21.23 -12.43
CA THR A 351 0.57 -20.26 -11.47
C THR A 351 -0.44 -20.94 -10.55
N ILE A 352 -0.29 -20.76 -9.23
CA ILE A 352 -1.16 -21.35 -8.20
C ILE A 352 -2.25 -20.37 -7.75
N ASN A 353 -1.93 -19.08 -7.64
CA ASN A 353 -2.89 -18.05 -7.22
C ASN A 353 -2.83 -16.81 -8.13
N PHE A 354 -3.80 -15.93 -7.93
CA PHE A 354 -3.90 -14.64 -8.60
C PHE A 354 -3.83 -13.56 -7.51
N PRO A 355 -2.67 -12.89 -7.32
CA PRO A 355 -2.55 -11.86 -6.30
C PRO A 355 -3.47 -10.67 -6.65
N LYS A 356 -4.00 -9.96 -5.65
CA LYS A 356 -4.84 -8.77 -5.85
C LYS A 356 -4.08 -7.63 -6.52
N ILE A 357 -2.76 -7.59 -6.32
CA ILE A 357 -1.81 -6.69 -6.99
C ILE A 357 -0.71 -7.54 -7.63
N LEU A 358 -0.53 -7.43 -8.94
CA LEU A 358 0.56 -8.02 -9.69
C LEU A 358 1.62 -6.95 -9.96
N SER A 359 2.82 -7.15 -9.42
CA SER A 359 3.89 -6.15 -9.46
C SER A 359 5.08 -6.67 -10.26
N PHE A 360 5.64 -5.81 -11.10
CA PHE A 360 6.82 -6.10 -11.91
C PHE A 360 7.91 -5.08 -11.66
N VAL A 361 9.16 -5.51 -11.77
CA VAL A 361 10.32 -4.60 -11.86
C VAL A 361 11.07 -4.86 -13.15
N VAL A 362 11.44 -3.79 -13.84
CA VAL A 362 12.24 -3.85 -15.07
C VAL A 362 13.73 -3.93 -14.72
N ALA A 363 14.50 -4.74 -15.44
CA ALA A 363 15.91 -4.89 -15.15
C ALA A 363 16.68 -3.55 -15.30
N PRO A 364 17.66 -3.22 -14.42
CA PRO A 364 18.38 -1.94 -14.49
C PRO A 364 19.22 -1.74 -15.76
N ASP A 365 19.54 -2.82 -16.48
CA ASP A 365 20.32 -2.82 -17.72
C ASP A 365 19.44 -2.81 -18.98
N GLN A 366 18.14 -2.60 -18.81
CA GLN A 366 17.16 -2.56 -19.87
C GLN A 366 16.93 -1.12 -20.35
N ALA A 367 17.25 -0.86 -21.62
CA ALA A 367 16.97 0.42 -22.25
C ALA A 367 15.46 0.58 -22.50
N GLU A 368 14.98 1.82 -22.48
CA GLU A 368 13.60 2.23 -22.80
C GLU A 368 13.21 1.73 -24.20
N ARG A 369 12.52 0.58 -24.30
CA ARG A 369 12.34 -0.12 -25.59
C ARG A 369 10.92 -0.56 -25.93
N TYR A 370 10.01 -0.66 -24.96
CA TYR A 370 8.65 -1.09 -25.25
C TYR A 370 7.60 -0.42 -24.36
N SER A 371 6.38 -0.47 -24.86
CA SER A 371 5.22 0.15 -24.24
C SER A 371 4.81 -0.55 -22.95
N ILE A 372 4.39 0.22 -21.97
CA ILE A 372 3.73 -0.29 -20.77
C ILE A 372 2.26 -0.57 -21.13
N PRO A 373 1.78 -1.82 -21.10
CA PRO A 373 0.38 -2.12 -21.39
C PRO A 373 -0.53 -1.58 -20.28
N ASP A 374 -1.76 -1.21 -20.64
CA ASP A 374 -2.78 -0.81 -19.67
C ASP A 374 -3.44 -2.03 -19.01
N ASP A 375 -3.54 -3.13 -19.74
CA ASP A 375 -4.18 -4.37 -19.29
C ASP A 375 -3.24 -5.56 -19.42
N LEU A 376 -3.34 -6.50 -18.48
CA LEU A 376 -2.64 -7.78 -18.49
C LEU A 376 -3.60 -8.92 -18.16
N THR A 377 -3.28 -10.12 -18.63
CA THR A 377 -3.98 -11.35 -18.22
C THR A 377 -3.00 -12.36 -17.65
N LEU A 378 -3.36 -12.92 -16.50
CA LEU A 378 -2.66 -14.04 -15.87
C LEU A 378 -3.59 -15.24 -15.90
N SER A 379 -3.13 -16.36 -16.44
CA SER A 379 -3.94 -17.57 -16.60
C SER A 379 -3.31 -18.78 -15.91
N ASN A 380 -4.16 -19.70 -15.45
CA ASN A 380 -3.81 -21.08 -15.15
C ASN A 380 -4.73 -22.03 -15.92
N SER A 381 -4.76 -23.32 -15.58
CA SER A 381 -5.58 -24.32 -16.30
C SER A 381 -7.08 -24.07 -16.25
N ASP A 382 -7.57 -23.39 -15.22
CA ASP A 382 -9.00 -23.35 -14.88
C ASP A 382 -9.57 -21.92 -14.86
N HIS A 383 -8.70 -20.91 -14.77
CA HIS A 383 -9.09 -19.51 -14.58
C HIS A 383 -8.12 -18.55 -15.26
N THR A 384 -8.67 -17.44 -15.76
CA THR A 384 -7.92 -16.28 -16.25
C THR A 384 -8.36 -15.07 -15.44
N GLU A 385 -7.40 -14.35 -14.87
CA GLU A 385 -7.63 -13.12 -14.14
C GLU A 385 -7.12 -11.91 -14.95
N GLU A 386 -7.94 -10.87 -15.00
CA GLU A 386 -7.62 -9.62 -15.68
C GLU A 386 -7.05 -8.59 -14.70
N TYR A 387 -6.00 -7.92 -15.13
CA TYR A 387 -5.27 -6.93 -14.36
C TYR A 387 -5.21 -5.60 -15.11
N VAL A 388 -5.43 -4.50 -14.42
CA VAL A 388 -5.35 -3.14 -14.97
C VAL A 388 -4.20 -2.38 -14.32
N ARG A 389 -3.45 -1.63 -15.11
CA ARG A 389 -2.38 -0.74 -14.65
C ARG A 389 -3.01 0.37 -13.83
N PHE A 390 -2.50 0.58 -12.62
CA PHE A 390 -2.94 1.72 -11.79
C PHE A 390 -1.77 2.59 -11.32
N ALA A 391 -0.55 2.06 -11.36
CA ALA A 391 0.65 2.79 -11.00
C ALA A 391 1.88 2.25 -11.71
N ASN A 392 2.83 3.12 -12.00
CA ASN A 392 4.20 2.75 -12.31
C ASN A 392 5.14 3.82 -11.79
N SER A 393 6.39 3.46 -11.51
CA SER A 393 7.45 4.43 -11.35
C SER A 393 8.14 4.70 -12.68
N ASN A 394 8.87 5.81 -12.72
CA ASN A 394 9.75 6.16 -13.83
C ASN A 394 11.11 6.56 -13.26
N CYS A 395 12.12 5.75 -13.57
CA CYS A 395 13.48 5.90 -13.10
C CYS A 395 14.33 6.49 -14.24
N PHE A 396 14.98 7.62 -14.01
CA PHE A 396 15.80 8.25 -15.03
C PHE A 396 17.10 8.84 -14.46
N SER A 397 18.07 9.03 -15.34
CA SER A 397 19.35 9.65 -15.01
C SER A 397 19.22 11.17 -14.87
N CYS A 398 19.79 11.72 -13.80
CA CYS A 398 19.88 13.16 -13.59
C CYS A 398 21.20 13.68 -14.13
N TRP A 399 21.15 14.84 -14.79
CA TRP A 399 22.29 15.44 -15.46
C TRP A 399 22.57 16.85 -14.92
N LYS A 400 23.82 17.30 -15.09
CA LYS A 400 24.21 18.70 -14.91
C LYS A 400 25.08 19.16 -16.06
N VAL A 401 24.98 20.45 -16.38
CA VAL A 401 25.75 21.10 -17.44
C VAL A 401 26.64 22.19 -16.88
N LYS A 402 27.77 22.46 -17.54
CA LYS A 402 28.68 23.54 -17.16
C LYS A 402 28.43 24.77 -18.03
N ILE A 403 27.82 25.81 -17.47
CA ILE A 403 27.54 27.09 -18.13
C ILE A 403 28.38 28.18 -17.45
N ASN A 404 29.19 28.91 -18.21
CA ASN A 404 30.06 29.98 -17.68
C ASN A 404 30.94 29.54 -16.49
N ASN A 405 31.49 28.33 -16.56
CA ASN A 405 32.25 27.67 -15.48
C ASN A 405 31.48 27.32 -14.20
N VAL A 406 30.16 27.45 -14.19
CA VAL A 406 29.29 27.06 -13.08
C VAL A 406 28.51 25.80 -13.47
N TRP A 407 28.48 24.81 -12.57
CA TRP A 407 27.65 23.62 -12.74
C TRP A 407 26.20 23.96 -12.42
N ASN A 408 25.29 23.72 -13.37
CA ASN A 408 23.85 23.89 -13.22
C ASN A 408 23.19 22.52 -13.35
N SER A 409 22.40 22.13 -12.35
CA SER A 409 21.61 20.90 -12.38
C SER A 409 20.31 21.14 -13.15
N TYR A 410 19.88 20.16 -13.95
CA TYR A 410 18.53 20.17 -14.53
C TYR A 410 17.44 19.83 -13.49
N GLY A 411 17.85 19.42 -12.28
CA GLY A 411 16.94 19.14 -11.17
C GLY A 411 16.33 17.74 -11.22
N ASP A 412 15.08 17.64 -10.77
CA ASP A 412 14.34 16.39 -10.58
C ASP A 412 13.37 16.11 -11.75
N LEU A 413 13.55 16.76 -12.90
CA LEU A 413 12.76 16.56 -14.11
C LEU A 413 13.56 15.77 -15.14
N TYR A 414 12.85 14.98 -15.94
CA TYR A 414 13.47 14.19 -17.00
C TYR A 414 14.09 15.09 -18.07
N HIS A 415 15.35 14.81 -18.40
CA HIS A 415 16.11 15.52 -19.40
C HIS A 415 16.91 14.54 -20.27
N VAL A 416 16.82 14.69 -21.59
CA VAL A 416 17.63 13.93 -22.53
C VAL A 416 19.05 14.52 -22.52
N PRO A 417 20.09 13.74 -22.21
CA PRO A 417 21.45 14.28 -22.07
C PRO A 417 21.94 14.93 -23.37
N VAL A 418 22.59 16.08 -23.23
CA VAL A 418 23.24 16.81 -24.32
C VAL A 418 24.77 16.79 -24.19
N ASP A 419 25.48 17.14 -25.26
CA ASP A 419 26.94 17.17 -25.27
C ASP A 419 27.48 18.09 -24.15
N GLY A 420 28.32 17.50 -23.29
CA GLY A 420 28.92 18.19 -22.15
C GLY A 420 28.18 17.98 -20.83
N ASP A 421 27.03 17.30 -20.84
CA ASP A 421 26.35 16.88 -19.62
C ASP A 421 27.17 15.85 -18.84
N VAL A 422 27.03 15.92 -17.52
CA VAL A 422 27.65 14.97 -16.58
C VAL A 422 26.56 14.36 -15.71
N LEU A 423 26.56 13.03 -15.64
CA LEU A 423 25.67 12.27 -14.76
C LEU A 423 25.89 12.66 -13.30
N THR A 424 24.83 13.02 -12.60
CA THR A 424 24.86 13.36 -11.16
C THR A 424 24.24 12.29 -10.28
N GLY A 425 23.34 11.48 -10.83
CA GLY A 425 22.64 10.42 -10.11
C GLY A 425 21.44 9.92 -10.88
N TYR A 426 20.50 9.34 -10.14
CA TYR A 426 19.22 8.86 -10.65
C TYR A 426 18.11 9.44 -9.81
N HIS A 427 16.96 9.66 -10.44
CA HIS A 427 15.73 10.08 -9.78
C HIS A 427 14.59 9.15 -10.19
N THR A 428 13.59 9.06 -9.33
CA THR A 428 12.36 8.34 -9.61
C THR A 428 11.15 9.06 -9.07
N TYR A 429 10.03 8.91 -9.77
CA TYR A 429 8.72 9.34 -9.35
C TYR A 429 7.67 8.32 -9.75
N THR A 430 6.45 8.46 -9.22
CA THR A 430 5.33 7.58 -9.54
C THR A 430 4.35 8.27 -10.47
N THR A 431 3.95 7.60 -11.54
CA THR A 431 2.74 7.92 -12.29
C THR A 431 1.60 7.07 -11.76
N MET A 432 0.48 7.71 -11.43
CA MET A 432 -0.69 7.08 -10.83
C MET A 432 -1.93 7.34 -11.69
N GLU A 433 -2.76 6.32 -11.88
CA GLU A 433 -4.08 6.47 -12.48
C GLU A 433 -5.01 7.23 -11.52
N THR A 434 -5.80 8.15 -12.06
CA THR A 434 -6.77 8.98 -11.31
C THR A 434 -8.11 9.01 -12.05
N THR A 435 -9.11 9.69 -11.47
CA THR A 435 -10.38 9.92 -12.17
C THR A 435 -10.26 10.72 -13.47
N GLU A 436 -9.15 11.45 -13.65
CA GLU A 436 -8.88 12.29 -14.83
C GLU A 436 -7.76 11.70 -15.72
N GLY A 437 -7.37 10.44 -15.48
CA GLY A 437 -6.26 9.76 -16.16
C GLY A 437 -4.95 9.76 -15.35
N PHE A 438 -3.83 9.50 -16.03
CA PHE A 438 -2.53 9.37 -15.37
C PHE A 438 -1.89 10.72 -15.04
N TYR A 439 -1.35 10.85 -13.82
CA TYR A 439 -0.58 12.02 -13.37
C TYR A 439 0.69 11.62 -12.64
N GLU A 440 1.68 12.51 -12.68
CA GLU A 440 2.97 12.29 -12.04
C GLU A 440 2.96 12.85 -10.63
N SER A 441 3.26 12.02 -9.66
CA SER A 441 3.62 12.41 -8.30
C SER A 441 5.14 12.43 -8.19
N ASN A 442 5.73 13.56 -8.56
CA ASN A 442 7.16 13.78 -8.46
C ASN A 442 7.48 14.53 -7.17
N ASN A 443 7.92 13.76 -6.17
CA ASN A 443 8.09 14.25 -4.81
C ASN A 443 6.80 14.93 -4.34
N GLY A 444 6.90 16.11 -3.71
CA GLY A 444 5.74 16.80 -3.14
C GLY A 444 4.92 17.62 -4.15
N VAL A 445 5.10 17.41 -5.46
CA VAL A 445 4.44 18.17 -6.54
C VAL A 445 3.77 17.21 -7.51
N LEU A 446 2.62 17.61 -8.05
CA LEU A 446 1.91 16.89 -9.10
C LEU A 446 2.16 17.54 -10.46
N TYR A 447 2.42 16.73 -11.48
CA TYR A 447 2.61 17.20 -12.86
C TYR A 447 1.70 16.48 -13.85
N THR A 448 1.44 17.14 -14.97
CA THR A 448 0.97 16.47 -16.20
C THR A 448 1.99 15.42 -16.65
N PRO A 449 1.56 14.25 -17.14
CA PRO A 449 2.48 13.17 -17.48
C PRO A 449 3.41 13.52 -18.64
N ASP A 450 4.70 13.20 -18.47
CA ASP A 450 5.67 13.18 -19.54
C ASP A 450 5.37 11.99 -20.46
N SER A 451 4.79 12.27 -21.62
CA SER A 451 4.42 11.24 -22.61
C SER A 451 5.57 10.30 -23.00
N ARG A 452 6.84 10.74 -22.89
CA ARG A 452 8.02 9.92 -23.20
C ARG A 452 8.21 8.81 -22.16
N LEU A 453 7.94 9.10 -20.90
CA LEU A 453 8.10 8.18 -19.77
C LEU A 453 6.81 7.44 -19.43
N LEU A 454 5.65 8.10 -19.56
CA LEU A 454 4.34 7.50 -19.28
C LEU A 454 4.10 6.21 -20.06
N LEU A 455 4.51 6.19 -21.33
CA LEU A 455 4.20 5.09 -22.25
C LEU A 455 5.29 4.03 -22.28
N ASN A 456 6.49 4.29 -21.79
CA ASN A 456 7.65 3.44 -21.98
C ASN A 456 8.23 2.95 -20.65
N VAL A 457 8.66 1.68 -20.63
CA VAL A 457 9.40 1.17 -19.48
C VAL A 457 10.71 1.92 -19.28
N THR A 458 11.09 2.16 -18.03
CA THR A 458 12.38 2.74 -17.67
C THR A 458 13.23 1.74 -16.90
N ALA A 459 14.54 1.95 -16.85
CA ALA A 459 15.45 1.02 -16.20
C ALA A 459 15.20 0.99 -14.68
N GLY A 460 14.89 -0.18 -14.12
CA GLY A 460 14.66 -0.33 -12.69
C GLY A 460 13.29 0.16 -12.19
N SER A 461 12.34 0.50 -13.08
CA SER A 461 11.00 0.91 -12.65
C SER A 461 10.15 -0.24 -12.15
N LEU A 462 9.34 0.07 -11.14
CA LEU A 462 8.27 -0.73 -10.57
C LEU A 462 6.96 -0.46 -11.31
N HIS A 463 6.25 -1.50 -11.73
CA HIS A 463 4.96 -1.41 -12.40
C HIS A 463 3.93 -2.25 -11.65
N CYS A 464 2.82 -1.61 -11.27
CA CYS A 464 1.80 -2.22 -10.44
C CYS A 464 0.48 -2.29 -11.19
N TYR A 465 -0.03 -3.52 -11.29
CA TYR A 465 -1.35 -3.81 -11.83
C TYR A 465 -2.22 -4.37 -10.72
N GLN A 466 -3.50 -4.01 -10.70
CA GLN A 466 -4.48 -4.55 -9.75
C GLN A 466 -5.54 -5.35 -10.51
N GLN A 467 -6.18 -6.31 -9.85
CA GLN A 467 -7.30 -7.03 -10.48
C GLN A 467 -8.36 -6.05 -10.99
N ALA A 468 -8.92 -6.30 -12.17
CA ALA A 468 -9.85 -5.40 -12.85
C ALA A 468 -11.09 -5.04 -12.00
N ALA A 469 -11.48 -5.91 -11.05
CA ALA A 469 -12.54 -5.64 -10.08
C ALA A 469 -12.27 -4.40 -9.19
N TYR A 470 -11.02 -3.99 -9.03
CA TYR A 470 -10.60 -2.84 -8.23
C TYR A 470 -10.42 -1.56 -9.03
N LYS A 471 -10.60 -1.57 -10.37
CA LYS A 471 -10.35 -0.42 -11.25
C LYS A 471 -11.12 0.86 -10.90
N LYS A 472 -12.23 0.73 -10.19
CA LYS A 472 -13.06 1.87 -9.76
C LYS A 472 -12.47 2.63 -8.57
N PHE A 473 -11.48 2.07 -7.88
CA PHE A 473 -10.85 2.67 -6.70
C PHE A 473 -9.60 3.44 -7.12
N VAL A 474 -9.81 4.57 -7.78
CA VAL A 474 -8.75 5.50 -8.16
C VAL A 474 -8.95 6.84 -7.44
N PRO A 475 -7.87 7.51 -7.03
CA PRO A 475 -7.98 8.80 -6.37
C PRO A 475 -8.49 9.87 -7.34
N LYS A 476 -9.09 10.93 -6.78
CA LYS A 476 -9.34 12.17 -7.53
C LYS A 476 -8.04 12.96 -7.64
N ILE A 477 -8.05 13.98 -8.50
CA ILE A 477 -6.98 14.96 -8.56
C ILE A 477 -7.55 16.38 -8.44
N ASN A 478 -6.83 17.26 -7.76
CA ASN A 478 -7.11 18.68 -7.77
C ASN A 478 -6.31 19.35 -8.89
N LEU A 479 -6.97 19.64 -10.01
CA LEU A 479 -6.32 20.18 -11.20
C LEU A 479 -5.64 21.55 -10.96
N GLU A 480 -6.08 22.31 -9.97
CA GLU A 480 -5.45 23.59 -9.60
C GLU A 480 -4.04 23.40 -8.99
N GLU A 481 -3.72 22.21 -8.50
CA GLU A 481 -2.42 21.87 -7.91
C GLU A 481 -1.53 21.08 -8.89
N VAL A 482 -1.98 20.87 -10.12
CA VAL A 482 -1.20 20.18 -11.17
C VAL A 482 -0.40 21.20 -11.96
N TYR A 483 0.91 21.03 -11.96
CA TYR A 483 1.82 21.83 -12.76
C TYR A 483 1.93 21.25 -14.16
N VAL A 484 1.96 22.12 -15.17
CA VAL A 484 2.37 21.71 -16.51
C VAL A 484 3.86 21.42 -16.45
N ASN A 485 4.26 20.24 -16.90
CA ASN A 485 5.68 19.90 -16.97
C ASN A 485 6.37 20.89 -17.94
N PRO A 486 7.37 21.67 -17.48
CA PRO A 486 7.92 22.81 -18.22
C PRO A 486 8.72 22.42 -19.47
N GLU A 487 8.99 21.13 -19.68
CA GLU A 487 9.58 20.60 -20.91
C GLU A 487 8.57 20.50 -22.07
N PHE A 488 7.30 20.89 -21.87
CA PHE A 488 6.23 20.97 -22.88
C PHE A 488 5.95 22.39 -23.40
#